data_AF-A0AAT9HR28-F1
#
_entry.id   AF-A0AAT9HR28-F1
#
_cell.length_a   1.000
_cell.length_b   1.000
_cell.length_c   1.000
_cell.angle_alpha   90.00
_cell.angle_beta   90.00
_cell.angle_gamma   90.00
#
_symmetry.space_group_name_H-M   'P 1'
#
loop_
_entity.id
_entity.type
_entity.pdbx_description
1 polymer ?
#
loop_
_entity_poly.entity_id
_entity_poly.type
_entity_poly.pdbx_seq_one_letter_code
_entity_poly.pdbx_strand_id
1 'polypeptide(L)'
;MFAVIAFWLRGTFAGVLTFVGFAFLDSMELWEDSMVTLALVIVATVIALVISVPVGIWAARSDRVSAVVRPILDFMQTLPAMIYLIPAILFFGTGSAPGIVATLIFALAPGVRMTELGIRQVDKELVEAAEAFGTTPRDTLLRVQLPLALPTVMAGVNQVIMLGLSMAAIAGMVGTGGLGGAVIEAIGQLNIGLGAEAGIAIVILAIYLDRMTSALGTQVSPLGRRAAAKARAAQGLTIWSYRPRPQVAVVGVVVLALVAGGMGIFGGGSGGSAPPRAARTSATARRSPSATSPGTRASPPRSCGRRSWSSAVSRSRPSSSRPARCTPPSRRAASTSRRTPGCPPRTRRTGRSTASSSKISAPGTTRPRWS
;
A
#
# COMPACT_ATOMS: atom_id res chain seq x y z
N MET A 1 3.31 23.88 3.49
CA MET A 1 4.58 23.13 3.28
C MET A 1 4.52 22.17 2.08
N PHE A 2 3.71 21.11 2.13
CA PHE A 2 3.73 19.97 1.19
C PHE A 2 3.73 20.34 -0.30
N ALA A 3 2.95 21.34 -0.71
CA ALA A 3 2.92 21.87 -2.07
C ALA A 3 4.30 22.26 -2.62
N VAL A 4 5.18 22.84 -1.78
CA VAL A 4 6.53 23.27 -2.22
C VAL A 4 7.47 22.05 -2.37
N ILE A 5 7.26 20.99 -1.58
CA ILE A 5 8.00 19.73 -1.71
C ILE A 5 7.62 19.03 -3.03
N ALA A 6 6.32 18.96 -3.34
CA ALA A 6 5.81 18.42 -4.60
C ALA A 6 6.27 19.25 -5.82
N PHE A 7 6.23 20.58 -5.70
CA PHE A 7 6.75 21.53 -6.68
C PHE A 7 8.24 21.29 -6.98
N TRP A 8 9.06 21.14 -5.93
CA TRP A 8 10.50 20.93 -6.08
C TRP A 8 10.85 19.56 -6.68
N LEU A 9 10.20 18.48 -6.24
CA LEU A 9 10.49 17.12 -6.70
C LEU A 9 9.90 16.80 -8.09
N ARG A 10 8.76 17.40 -8.47
CA ARG A 10 7.99 16.99 -9.66
C ARG A 10 7.49 18.14 -10.57
N GLY A 11 7.64 19.41 -10.17
CA GLY A 11 7.39 20.59 -11.00
C GLY A 11 6.07 21.33 -10.72
N THR A 12 5.86 22.42 -11.47
CA THR A 12 4.70 23.34 -11.40
C THR A 12 3.37 22.64 -11.13
N PHE A 13 2.98 21.70 -12.01
CA PHE A 13 1.70 21.00 -11.93
C PHE A 13 1.51 20.23 -10.62
N ALA A 14 2.54 19.49 -10.19
CA ALA A 14 2.46 18.71 -8.95
C ALA A 14 2.37 19.62 -7.72
N GLY A 15 3.05 20.77 -7.75
CA GLY A 15 2.94 21.80 -6.72
C GLY A 15 1.53 22.36 -6.60
N VAL A 16 0.94 22.80 -7.71
CA VAL A 16 -0.43 23.34 -7.76
C VAL A 16 -1.47 22.29 -7.36
N LEU A 17 -1.38 21.07 -7.90
CA LEU A 17 -2.30 19.98 -7.57
C LEU A 17 -2.24 19.61 -6.07
N THR A 18 -1.04 19.63 -5.49
CA THR A 18 -0.86 19.39 -4.05
C THR A 18 -1.39 20.57 -3.22
N PHE A 19 -1.19 21.81 -3.68
CA PHE A 19 -1.76 22.98 -2.98
C PHE A 19 -3.28 22.94 -2.95
N VAL A 20 -3.92 22.73 -4.11
CA VAL A 20 -5.39 22.63 -4.22
C VAL A 20 -5.92 21.44 -3.40
N GLY A 21 -5.28 20.28 -3.49
CA GLY A 21 -5.68 19.10 -2.71
C GLY A 21 -5.61 19.34 -1.20
N PHE A 22 -4.51 19.88 -0.68
CA PHE A 22 -4.39 20.13 0.77
C PHE A 22 -5.23 21.33 1.26
N ALA A 23 -5.51 22.33 0.41
CA ALA A 23 -6.47 23.39 0.74
C ALA A 23 -7.92 22.86 0.78
N PHE A 24 -8.23 21.83 -0.01
CA PHE A 24 -9.52 21.15 0.03
C PHE A 24 -9.69 20.28 1.29
N LEU A 25 -8.61 19.64 1.78
CA LEU A 25 -8.60 18.96 3.09
C LEU A 25 -8.88 19.94 4.24
N ASP A 26 -8.23 21.11 4.21
CA ASP A 26 -8.37 22.19 5.18
C ASP A 26 -9.80 22.74 5.20
N SER A 27 -10.39 22.96 4.02
CA SER A 27 -11.80 23.37 3.84
C SER A 27 -12.84 22.31 4.25
N MET A 28 -12.43 21.10 4.61
CA MET A 28 -13.28 20.02 5.14
C MET A 28 -13.02 19.77 6.63
N GLU A 29 -12.20 20.58 7.29
CA GLU A 29 -11.74 20.43 8.69
C GLU A 29 -10.95 19.11 8.96
N LEU A 30 -10.82 18.23 7.97
CA LEU A 30 -10.08 16.94 8.00
C LEU A 30 -8.54 17.09 7.96
N TRP A 31 -8.00 18.27 8.26
CA TRP A 31 -6.56 18.53 8.24
C TRP A 31 -5.81 17.66 9.26
N GLU A 32 -6.23 17.68 10.53
CA GLU A 32 -5.56 16.93 11.60
C GLU A 32 -5.64 15.41 11.37
N ASP A 33 -6.80 14.91 10.95
CA ASP A 33 -6.95 13.49 10.60
C ASP A 33 -6.07 13.08 9.41
N SER A 34 -5.89 13.97 8.44
CA SER A 34 -4.94 13.78 7.35
C SER A 34 -3.49 13.75 7.85
N MET A 35 -3.12 14.60 8.82
CA MET A 35 -1.79 14.60 9.43
C MET A 35 -1.51 13.34 10.25
N VAL A 36 -2.47 12.89 11.07
CA VAL A 36 -2.39 11.63 11.83
C VAL A 36 -2.20 10.44 10.89
N THR A 37 -2.98 10.37 9.81
CA THR A 37 -2.88 9.30 8.80
C THR A 37 -1.52 9.33 8.10
N LEU A 38 -1.06 10.52 7.68
CA LEU A 38 0.23 10.71 7.02
C LEU A 38 1.40 10.31 7.93
N ALA A 39 1.36 10.69 9.20
CA ALA A 39 2.37 10.33 10.19
C ALA A 39 2.42 8.81 10.42
N LEU A 40 1.25 8.16 10.59
CA LEU A 40 1.14 6.70 10.78
C LEU A 40 1.74 5.95 9.58
N VAL A 41 1.36 6.33 8.35
CA VAL A 41 1.87 5.70 7.12
C VAL A 41 3.36 5.91 6.94
N ILE A 42 3.90 7.11 7.22
CA ILE A 42 5.34 7.37 7.14
C ILE A 42 6.12 6.53 8.18
N VAL A 43 5.67 6.51 9.43
CA VAL A 43 6.34 5.74 10.50
C VAL A 43 6.30 4.24 10.21
N ALA A 44 5.13 3.70 9.86
CA ALA A 44 4.99 2.29 9.49
C ALA A 44 5.84 1.93 8.26
N THR A 45 5.89 2.80 7.25
CA THR A 45 6.75 2.63 6.07
C THR A 45 8.23 2.60 6.44
N VAL A 46 8.73 3.56 7.23
CA VAL A 46 10.15 3.61 7.59
C VAL A 46 10.58 2.35 8.34
N ILE A 47 9.78 1.89 9.30
CA ILE A 47 10.03 0.62 10.02
C ILE A 47 9.96 -0.57 9.05
N ALA A 48 8.98 -0.60 8.14
CA ALA A 48 8.86 -1.64 7.13
C ALA A 48 10.06 -1.69 6.18
N LEU A 49 10.62 -0.56 5.76
CA LEU A 49 11.80 -0.52 4.89
C LEU A 49 13.08 -0.95 5.61
N VAL A 50 13.27 -0.53 6.87
CA VAL A 50 14.40 -0.93 7.72
C VAL A 50 14.46 -2.46 7.91
N ILE A 51 13.32 -3.15 7.92
CA ILE A 51 13.26 -4.61 8.03
C ILE A 51 13.26 -5.29 6.65
N SER A 52 12.43 -4.81 5.70
CA SER A 52 12.20 -5.50 4.44
C SER A 52 13.39 -5.46 3.48
N VAL A 53 14.17 -4.37 3.46
CA VAL A 53 15.32 -4.26 2.56
C VAL A 53 16.45 -5.23 2.98
N PRO A 54 16.88 -5.30 4.25
CA PRO A 54 17.84 -6.32 4.70
C PRO A 54 17.35 -7.76 4.50
N VAL A 55 16.08 -8.06 4.80
CA VAL A 55 15.53 -9.42 4.59
C VAL A 55 15.47 -9.78 3.11
N GLY A 56 15.12 -8.83 2.23
CA GLY A 56 15.13 -9.03 0.77
C GLY A 56 16.53 -9.23 0.20
N ILE A 57 17.53 -8.49 0.70
CA ILE A 57 18.95 -8.69 0.39
C ILE A 57 19.41 -10.09 0.83
N TRP A 58 19.00 -10.55 2.01
CA TRP A 58 19.38 -11.87 2.51
C TRP A 58 18.73 -13.02 1.71
N ALA A 59 17.45 -12.88 1.38
CA ALA A 59 16.72 -13.81 0.49
C ALA A 59 17.29 -13.82 -0.94
N ALA A 60 17.79 -12.68 -1.45
CA ALA A 60 18.43 -12.62 -2.77
C ALA A 60 19.72 -13.45 -2.83
N ARG A 61 20.48 -13.47 -1.73
CA ARG A 61 21.79 -14.15 -1.64
C ARG A 61 21.73 -15.62 -1.21
N SER A 62 20.55 -16.15 -0.87
CA SER A 62 20.40 -17.54 -0.44
C SER A 62 19.04 -18.11 -0.81
N ASP A 63 19.02 -19.10 -1.69
CA ASP A 63 17.80 -19.78 -2.12
C ASP A 63 17.11 -20.51 -0.95
N ARG A 64 17.88 -20.95 0.05
CA ARG A 64 17.34 -21.53 1.29
C ARG A 64 16.58 -20.49 2.12
N VAL A 65 17.10 -19.27 2.22
CA VAL A 65 16.41 -18.16 2.91
C VAL A 65 15.18 -17.74 2.11
N SER A 66 15.30 -17.60 0.79
CA SER A 66 14.18 -17.33 -0.12
C SER A 66 13.04 -18.34 0.03
N ALA A 67 13.34 -19.64 0.03
CA ALA A 67 12.36 -20.71 0.17
C ALA A 67 11.63 -20.72 1.53
N VAL A 68 12.27 -20.24 2.61
CA VAL A 68 11.64 -20.11 3.94
C VAL A 68 10.87 -18.80 4.08
N VAL A 69 11.42 -17.70 3.56
CA VAL A 69 10.81 -16.36 3.67
C VAL A 69 9.53 -16.26 2.83
N ARG A 70 9.52 -16.76 1.59
CA ARG A 70 8.36 -16.67 0.68
C ARG A 70 7.02 -17.11 1.29
N PRO A 71 6.85 -18.33 1.83
CA PRO A 71 5.58 -18.75 2.43
C PRO A 71 5.19 -17.91 3.66
N ILE A 72 6.16 -17.31 4.37
CA ILE A 72 5.88 -16.37 5.46
C ILE A 72 5.32 -15.05 4.89
N LEU A 73 5.91 -14.52 3.80
CA LEU A 73 5.37 -13.32 3.13
C LEU A 73 4.00 -13.56 2.51
N ASP A 74 3.79 -14.72 1.90
CA ASP A 74 2.49 -15.09 1.31
C ASP A 74 1.43 -15.24 2.41
N PHE A 75 1.79 -15.78 3.59
CA PHE A 75 0.94 -15.77 4.79
C PHE A 75 0.68 -14.35 5.33
N MET A 76 1.66 -13.44 5.24
CA MET A 76 1.53 -12.02 5.62
C MET A 76 0.64 -11.20 4.66
N GLN A 77 0.29 -11.74 3.49
CA GLN A 77 -0.63 -11.12 2.51
C GLN A 77 -2.00 -11.81 2.41
N THR A 78 -2.12 -13.07 2.83
CA THR A 78 -3.34 -13.87 2.62
C THR A 78 -4.34 -13.84 3.78
N LEU A 79 -3.93 -13.43 5.00
CA LEU A 79 -4.90 -13.18 6.07
C LEU A 79 -5.60 -11.81 5.87
N PRO A 80 -6.93 -11.74 6.05
CA PRO A 80 -7.64 -10.47 6.16
C PRO A 80 -7.06 -9.55 7.24
N ALA A 81 -6.95 -8.26 6.92
CA ALA A 81 -6.38 -7.20 7.74
C ALA A 81 -6.78 -7.23 9.24
N MET A 82 -8.05 -7.52 9.54
CA MET A 82 -8.57 -7.53 10.91
C MET A 82 -7.92 -8.61 11.79
N ILE A 83 -7.42 -9.69 11.19
CA ILE A 83 -6.77 -10.79 11.91
C ILE A 83 -5.42 -10.34 12.49
N TYR A 84 -4.73 -9.38 11.87
CA TYR A 84 -3.50 -8.78 12.43
C TYR A 84 -3.78 -7.80 13.57
N LEU A 85 -4.95 -7.16 13.58
CA LEU A 85 -5.32 -6.20 14.62
C LEU A 85 -5.63 -6.92 15.95
N ILE A 86 -6.23 -8.11 15.95
CA ILE A 86 -6.55 -8.89 17.16
C ILE A 86 -5.32 -9.12 18.08
N PRO A 87 -4.21 -9.74 17.62
CA PRO A 87 -3.02 -9.92 18.45
C PRO A 87 -2.31 -8.60 18.73
N ALA A 88 -2.33 -7.63 17.79
CA ALA A 88 -1.72 -6.32 18.02
C ALA A 88 -2.40 -5.58 19.19
N ILE A 89 -3.74 -5.64 19.29
CA ILE A 89 -4.50 -5.09 20.42
C ILE A 89 -4.14 -5.81 21.73
N LEU A 90 -4.00 -7.14 21.70
CA LEU A 90 -3.67 -7.93 22.88
C LEU A 90 -2.31 -7.56 23.49
N PHE A 91 -1.32 -7.18 22.66
CA PHE A 91 0.02 -6.80 23.13
C PHE A 91 0.21 -5.29 23.35
N PHE A 92 -0.49 -4.42 22.61
CA PHE A 92 -0.25 -2.97 22.60
C PHE A 92 -1.45 -2.11 23.04
N GLY A 93 -2.59 -2.71 23.38
CA GLY A 93 -3.83 -1.98 23.68
C GLY A 93 -4.49 -1.39 22.43
N THR A 94 -5.35 -0.40 22.61
CA THR A 94 -5.94 0.40 21.52
C THR A 94 -5.07 1.62 21.19
N GLY A 95 -5.32 2.27 20.05
CA GLY A 95 -4.57 3.47 19.62
C GLY A 95 -3.68 3.25 18.40
N SER A 96 -2.68 4.13 18.22
CA SER A 96 -1.79 4.15 17.06
C SER A 96 -0.87 2.94 16.95
N ALA A 97 -0.35 2.43 18.07
CA ALA A 97 0.61 1.33 18.13
C ALA A 97 0.13 0.02 17.44
N PRO A 98 -1.04 -0.57 17.76
CA PRO A 98 -1.52 -1.76 17.07
C PRO A 98 -1.76 -1.53 15.56
N GLY A 99 -2.19 -0.31 15.18
CA GLY A 99 -2.36 0.07 13.78
C GLY A 99 -1.04 0.08 13.01
N ILE A 100 0.03 0.65 13.59
CA ILE A 100 1.37 0.62 13.01
C ILE A 100 1.88 -0.83 12.89
N VAL A 101 1.67 -1.68 13.89
CA VAL A 101 2.11 -3.09 13.87
C VAL A 101 1.38 -3.90 12.79
N ALA A 102 0.06 -3.77 12.67
CA ALA A 102 -0.71 -4.48 11.64
C ALA A 102 -0.39 -3.94 10.22
N THR A 103 -0.17 -2.63 10.09
CA THR A 103 0.30 -1.97 8.85
C THR A 103 1.67 -2.48 8.44
N LEU A 104 2.61 -2.59 9.40
CA LEU A 104 3.94 -3.14 9.21
C LEU A 104 3.88 -4.57 8.68
N ILE A 105 3.15 -5.46 9.35
CA ILE A 105 3.06 -6.88 8.96
C ILE A 105 2.55 -7.03 7.52
N PHE A 106 1.47 -6.33 7.17
CA PHE A 106 0.89 -6.40 5.83
C PHE A 106 1.79 -5.77 4.74
N ALA A 107 2.41 -4.62 5.03
CA ALA A 107 3.22 -3.87 4.07
C ALA A 107 4.66 -4.40 3.88
N LEU A 108 5.19 -5.24 4.78
CA LEU A 108 6.53 -5.83 4.66
C LEU A 108 6.71 -6.70 3.40
N ALA A 109 5.70 -7.51 3.07
CA ALA A 109 5.76 -8.52 2.02
C ALA A 109 6.17 -8.00 0.62
N PRO A 110 5.56 -6.94 0.05
CA PRO A 110 6.01 -6.40 -1.23
C PRO A 110 7.42 -5.79 -1.15
N GLY A 111 7.80 -5.18 -0.03
CA GLY A 111 9.13 -4.61 0.18
C GLY A 111 10.24 -5.65 0.10
N VAL A 112 10.05 -6.80 0.79
CA VAL A 112 11.00 -7.92 0.75
C VAL A 112 11.05 -8.52 -0.66
N ARG A 113 9.88 -8.84 -1.23
CA ARG A 113 9.76 -9.51 -2.52
C ARG A 113 10.33 -8.71 -3.69
N MET A 114 10.10 -7.40 -3.72
CA MET A 114 10.65 -6.51 -4.76
C MET A 114 12.15 -6.25 -4.56
N THR A 115 12.65 -6.25 -3.33
CA THR A 115 14.10 -6.19 -3.06
C THR A 115 14.80 -7.48 -3.47
N GLU A 116 14.23 -8.64 -3.14
CA GLU A 116 14.75 -9.94 -3.57
C GLU A 116 14.80 -10.03 -5.11
N LEU A 117 13.68 -9.70 -5.75
CA LEU A 117 13.54 -9.71 -7.21
C LEU A 117 14.52 -8.75 -7.89
N GLY A 118 14.63 -7.52 -7.40
CA GLY A 118 15.50 -6.50 -7.99
C GLY A 118 16.98 -6.90 -8.00
N ILE A 119 17.45 -7.56 -6.95
CA ILE A 119 18.85 -8.03 -6.85
C ILE A 119 19.05 -9.28 -7.72
N ARG A 120 18.11 -10.23 -7.71
CA ARG A 120 18.17 -11.44 -8.56
C ARG A 120 17.99 -11.17 -10.06
N GLN A 121 17.49 -9.98 -10.44
CA GLN A 121 17.36 -9.52 -11.83
C GLN A 121 18.60 -8.78 -12.35
N VAL A 122 19.63 -8.58 -11.52
CA VAL A 122 20.90 -8.00 -12.00
C VAL A 122 21.60 -9.01 -12.90
N ASP A 123 22.09 -8.54 -14.05
CA ASP A 123 22.78 -9.37 -15.03
C ASP A 123 24.02 -10.05 -14.42
N LYS A 124 24.14 -11.36 -14.65
CA LYS A 124 25.23 -12.19 -14.14
C LYS A 124 26.55 -11.85 -14.83
N GLU A 125 26.54 -11.42 -16.09
CA GLU A 125 27.76 -10.97 -16.81
C GLU A 125 28.37 -9.73 -16.14
N LEU A 126 27.54 -8.81 -15.62
CA LEU A 126 28.00 -7.62 -14.90
C LEU A 126 28.56 -7.95 -13.50
N VAL A 127 28.09 -9.04 -12.89
CA VAL A 127 28.60 -9.54 -11.60
C VAL A 127 29.93 -10.25 -11.79
N GLU A 128 30.03 -11.14 -12.79
CA GLU A 128 31.25 -11.87 -13.13
C GLU A 128 32.36 -10.93 -13.61
N ALA A 129 32.04 -9.90 -14.40
CA ALA A 129 33.00 -8.87 -14.79
C ALA A 129 33.56 -8.10 -13.58
N ALA A 130 32.71 -7.75 -12.59
CA ALA A 130 33.16 -7.08 -11.38
C ALA A 130 34.06 -7.97 -10.51
N GLU A 131 33.70 -9.25 -10.37
CA GLU A 131 34.52 -10.25 -9.66
C GLU A 131 35.86 -10.51 -10.38
N ALA A 132 35.89 -10.47 -11.71
CA ALA A 132 37.14 -10.51 -12.50
C ALA A 132 38.04 -9.27 -12.33
N PHE A 133 37.46 -8.11 -12.00
CA PHE A 133 38.20 -6.93 -11.53
C PHE A 133 38.58 -6.98 -10.03
N GLY A 134 38.34 -8.11 -9.35
CA GLY A 134 38.76 -8.36 -7.97
C GLY A 134 37.88 -7.71 -6.89
N THR A 135 36.66 -7.28 -7.20
CA THR A 135 35.77 -6.69 -6.17
C THR A 135 35.27 -7.76 -5.20
N THR A 136 35.31 -7.49 -3.89
CA THR A 136 34.79 -8.43 -2.89
C THR A 136 33.28 -8.63 -3.06
N PRO A 137 32.69 -9.78 -2.71
CA PRO A 137 31.24 -9.99 -2.82
C PRO A 137 30.36 -9.00 -2.01
N ARG A 138 30.95 -8.27 -1.05
CA ARG A 138 30.28 -7.15 -0.36
C ARG A 138 30.29 -5.89 -1.22
N ASP A 139 31.39 -5.59 -1.88
CA ASP A 139 31.51 -4.48 -2.83
C ASP A 139 30.71 -4.74 -4.11
N THR A 140 30.71 -5.95 -4.66
CA THR A 140 29.87 -6.32 -5.81
C THR A 140 28.39 -6.09 -5.51
N LEU A 141 27.94 -6.48 -4.30
CA LEU A 141 26.58 -6.20 -3.83
C LEU A 141 26.30 -4.69 -3.72
N LEU A 142 27.14 -3.94 -3.01
CA LEU A 142 26.88 -2.53 -2.67
C LEU A 142 27.12 -1.55 -3.83
N ARG A 143 28.06 -1.85 -4.74
CA ARG A 143 28.52 -0.95 -5.81
C ARG A 143 27.97 -1.32 -7.19
N VAL A 144 27.61 -2.59 -7.43
CA VAL A 144 27.10 -3.08 -8.72
C VAL A 144 25.64 -3.51 -8.61
N GLN A 145 25.33 -4.51 -7.79
CA GLN A 145 23.99 -5.10 -7.76
C GLN A 145 22.94 -4.13 -7.19
N LEU A 146 23.19 -3.55 -6.00
CA LEU A 146 22.22 -2.67 -5.35
C LEU A 146 21.89 -1.42 -6.21
N PRO A 147 22.85 -0.69 -6.81
CA PRO A 147 22.54 0.45 -7.68
C PRO A 147 21.76 0.10 -8.96
N LEU A 148 21.89 -1.12 -9.46
CA LEU A 148 21.12 -1.65 -10.59
C LEU A 148 19.72 -2.13 -10.16
N ALA A 149 19.60 -2.70 -8.95
CA ALA A 149 18.34 -3.13 -8.33
C ALA A 149 17.45 -1.97 -7.84
N LEU A 150 18.03 -0.77 -7.59
CA LEU A 150 17.33 0.41 -7.06
C LEU A 150 15.96 0.72 -7.71
N PRO A 151 15.74 0.64 -9.04
CA PRO A 151 14.43 0.88 -9.62
C PRO A 151 13.36 -0.09 -9.10
N THR A 152 13.69 -1.37 -8.99
CA THR A 152 12.78 -2.42 -8.51
C THR A 152 12.57 -2.31 -6.99
N VAL A 153 13.62 -2.00 -6.23
CA VAL A 153 13.51 -1.69 -4.79
C VAL A 153 12.57 -0.49 -4.56
N MET A 154 12.72 0.60 -5.31
CA MET A 154 11.87 1.80 -5.20
C MET A 154 10.43 1.56 -5.66
N ALA A 155 10.19 0.64 -6.61
CA ALA A 155 8.84 0.17 -6.93
C ALA A 155 8.24 -0.62 -5.74
N GLY A 156 9.05 -1.42 -5.04
CA GLY A 156 8.70 -2.01 -3.74
C GLY A 156 8.34 -0.98 -2.69
N VAL A 157 9.13 0.09 -2.54
CA VAL A 157 8.83 1.21 -1.61
C VAL A 157 7.46 1.82 -1.90
N ASN A 158 7.09 2.03 -3.17
CA ASN A 158 5.76 2.56 -3.50
C ASN A 158 4.64 1.58 -3.10
N GLN A 159 4.84 0.27 -3.28
CA GLN A 159 3.87 -0.74 -2.82
C GLN A 159 3.74 -0.80 -1.29
N VAL A 160 4.85 -0.67 -0.55
CA VAL A 160 4.85 -0.57 0.93
C VAL A 160 3.98 0.63 1.38
N ILE A 161 4.13 1.79 0.73
CA ILE A 161 3.40 3.02 1.08
C ILE A 161 1.92 2.94 0.67
N MET A 162 1.62 2.43 -0.53
CA MET A 162 0.24 2.33 -1.02
C MET A 162 -0.59 1.30 -0.22
N LEU A 163 -0.04 0.11 0.06
CA LEU A 163 -0.68 -0.84 0.96
C LEU A 163 -0.71 -0.32 2.40
N GLY A 164 0.34 0.40 2.82
CA GLY A 164 0.43 1.04 4.13
C GLY A 164 -0.71 2.04 4.37
N LEU A 165 -1.04 2.88 3.40
CA LEU A 165 -2.18 3.81 3.46
C LEU A 165 -3.52 3.07 3.49
N SER A 166 -3.70 2.05 2.65
CA SER A 166 -4.92 1.23 2.65
C SER A 166 -5.14 0.53 3.99
N MET A 167 -4.05 0.13 4.67
CA MET A 167 -4.11 -0.53 5.97
C MET A 167 -4.24 0.47 7.13
N ALA A 168 -3.69 1.68 7.01
CA ALA A 168 -3.91 2.77 7.97
C ALA A 168 -5.39 3.19 8.03
N ALA A 169 -6.09 3.26 6.88
CA ALA A 169 -7.53 3.50 6.84
C ALA A 169 -8.31 2.41 7.60
N ILE A 170 -7.95 1.13 7.41
CA ILE A 170 -8.54 -0.01 8.14
C ILE A 170 -8.24 0.07 9.65
N ALA A 171 -7.03 0.47 10.02
CA ALA A 171 -6.62 0.59 11.42
C ALA A 171 -7.39 1.67 12.20
N GLY A 172 -8.17 2.53 11.53
CA GLY A 172 -9.14 3.44 12.14
C GLY A 172 -10.05 2.77 13.18
N MET A 173 -10.49 1.53 12.90
CA MET A 173 -11.35 0.73 13.78
C MET A 173 -10.77 0.42 15.17
N VAL A 174 -9.47 0.65 15.38
CA VAL A 174 -8.76 0.35 16.64
C VAL A 174 -8.47 1.63 17.45
N GLY A 175 -9.08 2.76 17.07
CA GLY A 175 -8.87 4.04 17.73
C GLY A 175 -7.52 4.68 17.39
N THR A 176 -6.98 4.42 16.20
CA THR A 176 -5.77 5.10 15.69
C THR A 176 -6.02 6.59 15.41
N GLY A 177 -7.29 7.01 15.32
CA GLY A 177 -7.70 8.33 14.81
C GLY A 177 -7.49 8.42 13.29
N GLY A 178 -7.34 9.64 12.78
CA GLY A 178 -7.06 9.85 11.37
C GLY A 178 -8.27 9.63 10.47
N LEU A 179 -8.03 9.72 9.16
CA LEU A 179 -9.06 9.54 8.14
C LEU A 179 -9.69 8.14 8.20
N GLY A 180 -8.95 7.14 8.70
CA GLY A 180 -9.51 5.82 9.02
C GLY A 180 -10.55 5.90 10.15
N GLY A 181 -10.28 6.68 11.20
CA GLY A 181 -11.26 6.98 12.25
C GLY A 181 -12.49 7.68 11.70
N ALA A 182 -12.32 8.76 10.94
CA ALA A 182 -13.42 9.53 10.33
C ALA A 182 -14.32 8.67 9.42
N VAL A 183 -13.76 7.76 8.61
CA VAL A 183 -14.54 6.80 7.80
C VAL A 183 -15.37 5.85 8.67
N ILE A 184 -14.83 5.39 9.80
CA ILE A 184 -15.54 4.48 10.71
C ILE A 184 -16.60 5.20 11.53
N GLU A 185 -16.36 6.46 11.91
CA GLU A 185 -17.37 7.33 12.51
C GLU A 185 -18.52 7.61 11.53
N ALA A 186 -18.21 7.95 10.28
CA ALA A 186 -19.20 8.14 9.23
C ALA A 186 -20.08 6.90 9.01
N ILE A 187 -19.48 5.70 8.99
CA ILE A 187 -20.21 4.43 8.90
C ILE A 187 -21.09 4.21 10.15
N GLY A 188 -20.57 4.46 11.35
CA GLY A 188 -21.29 4.28 12.62
C GLY A 188 -22.46 5.26 12.80
N GLN A 189 -22.35 6.48 12.27
CA GLN A 189 -23.39 7.50 12.29
C GLN A 189 -24.32 7.47 11.07
N LEU A 190 -24.03 6.63 10.06
CA LEU A 190 -24.65 6.67 8.72
C LEU A 190 -24.51 8.03 8.02
N ASN A 191 -23.48 8.80 8.37
CA ASN A 191 -23.19 10.13 7.82
C ASN A 191 -22.48 10.03 6.46
N ILE A 192 -23.27 10.04 5.39
CA ILE A 192 -22.79 9.94 4.00
C ILE A 192 -21.87 11.12 3.62
N GLY A 193 -22.07 12.30 4.21
CA GLY A 193 -21.24 13.49 3.97
C GLY A 193 -19.80 13.26 4.45
N LEU A 194 -19.64 13.05 5.76
CA LEU A 194 -18.33 12.75 6.38
C LEU A 194 -17.64 11.54 5.72
N GLY A 195 -18.41 10.52 5.33
CA GLY A 195 -17.88 9.35 4.64
C GLY A 195 -17.33 9.64 3.24
N ALA A 196 -17.97 10.55 2.49
CA ALA A 196 -17.49 11.01 1.20
C ALA A 196 -16.27 11.94 1.35
N GLU A 197 -16.30 12.85 2.32
CA GLU A 197 -15.22 13.80 2.62
C GLU A 197 -13.94 13.07 3.05
N ALA A 198 -14.04 12.16 4.03
CA ALA A 198 -12.93 11.33 4.46
C ALA A 198 -12.44 10.38 3.35
N GLY A 199 -13.34 9.86 2.51
CA GLY A 199 -12.98 9.07 1.32
C GLY A 199 -12.16 9.86 0.29
N ILE A 200 -12.58 11.09 -0.02
CA ILE A 200 -11.85 12.00 -0.92
C ILE A 200 -10.50 12.40 -0.29
N ALA A 201 -10.47 12.64 1.02
CA ALA A 201 -9.25 12.97 1.73
C ALA A 201 -8.19 11.85 1.66
N ILE A 202 -8.59 10.59 1.82
CA ILE A 202 -7.70 9.43 1.63
C ILE A 202 -7.17 9.37 0.20
N VAL A 203 -8.00 9.67 -0.81
CA VAL A 203 -7.59 9.70 -2.22
C VAL A 203 -6.58 10.85 -2.50
N ILE A 204 -6.80 12.04 -1.93
CA ILE A 204 -5.84 13.16 -2.03
C ILE A 204 -4.50 12.76 -1.41
N LEU A 205 -4.52 12.13 -0.24
CA LEU A 205 -3.31 11.68 0.45
C LEU A 205 -2.59 10.54 -0.30
N ALA A 206 -3.33 9.62 -0.91
CA ALA A 206 -2.81 8.55 -1.78
C ALA A 206 -2.12 9.13 -3.01
N ILE A 207 -2.76 10.08 -3.71
CA ILE A 207 -2.19 10.78 -4.86
C ILE A 207 -0.91 11.50 -4.44
N TYR A 208 -0.91 12.24 -3.32
CA TYR A 208 0.30 12.88 -2.81
C TYR A 208 1.43 11.85 -2.60
N LEU A 209 1.18 10.80 -1.82
CA LEU A 209 2.18 9.77 -1.48
C LEU A 209 2.76 9.03 -2.69
N ASP A 210 1.94 8.63 -3.67
CA ASP A 210 2.42 8.06 -4.94
C ASP A 210 3.27 9.07 -5.71
N ARG A 211 2.78 10.31 -5.84
CA ARG A 211 3.46 11.34 -6.65
C ARG A 211 4.82 11.69 -6.06
N MET A 212 4.95 11.72 -4.73
CA MET A 212 6.22 11.93 -4.03
C MET A 212 7.18 10.73 -4.14
N THR A 213 6.71 9.52 -3.86
CA THR A 213 7.54 8.31 -3.87
C THR A 213 8.08 7.99 -5.26
N SER A 214 7.20 8.08 -6.27
CA SER A 214 7.58 7.98 -7.68
C SER A 214 8.66 9.00 -8.07
N ALA A 215 8.57 10.24 -7.57
CA ALA A 215 9.57 11.27 -7.86
C ALA A 215 10.94 10.91 -7.26
N LEU A 216 10.98 10.45 -6.00
CA LEU A 216 12.22 9.97 -5.35
C LEU A 216 12.86 8.82 -6.13
N GLY A 217 12.07 7.83 -6.58
CA GLY A 217 12.57 6.69 -7.36
C GLY A 217 13.27 7.09 -8.66
N THR A 218 12.78 8.13 -9.35
CA THR A 218 13.42 8.65 -10.59
C THR A 218 14.71 9.44 -10.34
N GLN A 219 14.94 9.95 -9.12
CA GLN A 219 16.16 10.69 -8.78
C GLN A 219 17.24 9.77 -8.21
N VAL A 220 16.86 8.83 -7.34
CA VAL A 220 17.76 7.88 -6.67
C VAL A 220 18.39 6.91 -7.68
N SER A 221 17.61 6.37 -8.62
CA SER A 221 18.14 5.41 -9.60
C SER A 221 18.97 6.08 -10.72
N PRO A 222 20.21 5.63 -11.01
CA PRO A 222 21.02 6.22 -12.08
C PRO A 222 20.43 5.97 -13.48
N LEU A 223 19.78 4.81 -13.66
CA LEU A 223 19.02 4.50 -14.87
C LEU A 223 17.74 5.34 -14.98
N GLY A 224 17.03 5.57 -13.87
CA GLY A 224 15.85 6.45 -13.84
C GLY A 224 16.18 7.89 -14.21
N ARG A 225 17.33 8.42 -13.76
CA ARG A 225 17.82 9.75 -14.19
C ARG A 225 18.06 9.81 -15.70
N ARG A 226 18.66 8.77 -16.31
CA ARG A 226 18.86 8.67 -17.76
C ARG A 226 17.53 8.53 -18.53
N ALA A 227 16.62 7.68 -18.07
CA ALA A 227 15.30 7.49 -18.67
C ALA A 227 14.45 8.77 -18.60
N ALA A 228 14.44 9.46 -17.45
CA ALA A 228 13.74 10.72 -17.27
C ALA A 228 14.42 11.91 -17.98
N ALA A 229 15.69 11.80 -18.39
CA ALA A 229 16.30 12.74 -19.33
C ALA A 229 15.84 12.45 -20.77
N LYS A 230 15.87 11.18 -21.21
CA LYS A 230 15.41 10.77 -22.55
C LYS A 230 13.93 11.08 -22.79
N ALA A 231 13.06 10.83 -21.80
CA ALA A 231 11.64 11.16 -21.88
C ALA A 231 11.39 12.67 -22.02
N ARG A 232 12.14 13.51 -21.28
CA ARG A 232 12.06 14.97 -21.40
C ARG A 232 12.56 15.46 -22.76
N ALA A 233 13.65 14.90 -23.27
CA ALA A 233 14.16 15.21 -24.60
C ALA A 233 13.14 14.85 -25.71
N ALA A 234 12.38 13.77 -25.53
CA ALA A 234 11.33 13.36 -26.47
C ALA A 234 10.02 14.17 -26.36
N GLN A 235 9.76 14.85 -25.23
CA GLN A 235 8.47 15.52 -24.99
C GLN A 235 8.36 16.96 -25.52
N GLY A 236 9.44 17.60 -25.97
CA GLY A 236 9.42 18.84 -26.78
C GLY A 236 8.81 20.13 -26.18
N LEU A 237 8.10 20.06 -25.06
CA LEU A 237 7.28 21.13 -24.50
C LEU A 237 8.05 22.00 -23.49
N THR A 238 8.77 23.00 -24.02
CA THR A 238 9.63 23.92 -23.26
C THR A 238 8.90 24.84 -22.28
N ILE A 239 7.59 25.05 -22.45
CA ILE A 239 6.81 26.08 -21.74
C ILE A 239 6.48 25.70 -20.29
N TRP A 240 6.40 24.40 -19.95
CA TRP A 240 5.94 23.94 -18.62
C TRP A 240 6.98 23.12 -17.83
N SER A 241 8.24 23.10 -18.29
CA SER A 241 9.34 22.39 -17.62
C SER A 241 10.19 23.30 -16.71
N TYR A 242 9.62 24.37 -16.15
CA TYR A 242 10.35 25.29 -15.28
C TYR A 242 10.76 24.60 -13.96
N ARG A 243 12.04 24.23 -13.87
CA ARG A 243 12.70 23.89 -12.61
C ARG A 243 13.20 25.18 -11.95
N PRO A 244 12.65 25.59 -10.78
CA PRO A 244 13.26 26.66 -10.01
C PRO A 244 14.66 26.23 -9.56
N ARG A 245 15.62 27.16 -9.56
CA ARG A 245 16.86 26.99 -8.78
C ARG A 245 16.48 26.81 -7.29
N PRO A 246 17.23 26.04 -6.49
CA PRO A 246 16.85 25.75 -5.10
C PRO A 246 16.62 27.01 -4.26
N GLN A 247 17.36 28.09 -4.55
CA GLN A 247 17.16 29.44 -3.99
C GLN A 247 15.70 29.93 -4.14
N VAL A 248 15.09 29.77 -5.31
CA VAL A 248 13.71 30.21 -5.59
C VAL A 248 12.69 29.34 -4.85
N ALA A 249 12.98 28.05 -4.67
CA ALA A 249 12.14 27.17 -3.85
C ALA A 249 12.22 27.52 -2.36
N VAL A 250 13.42 27.83 -1.83
CA VAL A 250 13.61 28.30 -0.45
C VAL A 250 12.91 29.65 -0.23
N VAL A 251 13.07 30.62 -1.15
CA VAL A 251 12.31 31.89 -1.12
C VAL A 251 10.81 31.61 -1.18
N GLY A 252 10.35 30.64 -1.97
CA GLY A 252 8.94 30.22 -2.00
C GLY A 252 8.43 29.66 -0.65
N VAL A 253 9.23 28.82 0.05
CA VAL A 253 8.89 28.36 1.41
C VAL A 253 8.85 29.54 2.38
N VAL A 254 9.88 30.39 2.37
CA VAL A 254 10.02 31.50 3.31
C VAL A 254 8.93 32.56 3.11
N VAL A 255 8.64 32.96 1.87
CA VAL A 255 7.56 33.90 1.56
C VAL A 255 6.20 33.31 1.94
N LEU A 256 5.92 32.04 1.62
CA LEU A 256 4.64 31.43 1.95
C LEU A 256 4.47 31.22 3.47
N ALA A 257 5.55 30.94 4.21
CA ALA A 257 5.56 30.91 5.67
C ALA A 257 5.40 32.29 6.30
N LEU A 258 6.03 33.34 5.74
CA LEU A 258 5.88 34.73 6.19
C LEU A 258 4.49 35.30 5.86
N VAL A 259 3.88 34.89 4.76
CA VAL A 259 2.50 35.27 4.40
C VAL A 259 1.48 34.56 5.31
N ALA A 260 1.67 33.26 5.58
CA ALA A 260 0.82 32.53 6.54
C ALA A 260 0.96 33.09 7.96
N GLY A 261 2.20 33.31 8.44
CA GLY A 261 2.45 33.93 9.74
C GLY A 261 1.97 35.39 9.82
N GLY A 262 2.12 36.16 8.74
CA GLY A 262 1.67 37.54 8.64
C GLY A 262 0.15 37.69 8.74
N MET A 263 -0.61 36.82 8.07
CA MET A 263 -2.08 36.80 8.21
C MET A 263 -2.51 36.47 9.65
N GLY A 264 -1.77 35.61 10.36
CA GLY A 264 -1.98 35.34 11.78
C GLY A 264 -1.62 36.50 12.73
N ILE A 265 -0.80 37.47 12.30
CA ILE A 265 -0.37 38.61 13.12
C ILE A 265 -1.31 39.82 12.97
N PHE A 266 -1.97 39.99 11.83
CA PHE A 266 -2.94 41.07 11.60
C PHE A 266 -4.41 40.64 11.80
N GLY A 267 -4.70 39.34 11.93
CA GLY A 267 -6.03 38.80 12.30
C GLY A 267 -6.33 38.92 13.81
N GLY A 268 -6.54 40.13 14.30
CA GLY A 268 -6.62 40.42 15.74
C GLY A 268 -7.91 39.99 16.48
N GLY A 269 -7.83 38.88 17.23
CA GLY A 269 -8.22 38.81 18.66
C GLY A 269 -9.69 38.91 19.12
N SER A 270 -10.19 37.81 19.71
CA SER A 270 -10.90 37.78 21.00
C SER A 270 -11.18 36.31 21.41
N GLY A 271 -11.36 35.99 22.72
CA GLY A 271 -11.80 34.63 23.11
C GLY A 271 -11.27 33.97 24.39
N GLY A 272 -10.55 34.66 25.29
CA GLY A 272 -10.34 34.30 26.71
C GLY A 272 -10.08 32.82 27.10
N SER A 273 -8.81 32.43 27.30
CA SER A 273 -8.42 31.14 27.87
C SER A 273 -8.84 30.97 29.35
N ALA A 274 -9.68 29.99 29.66
CA ALA A 274 -10.05 29.63 31.03
C ALA A 274 -9.18 28.46 31.57
N PRO A 275 -8.61 28.55 32.79
CA PRO A 275 -7.77 27.49 33.35
C PRO A 275 -8.59 26.35 33.99
N PRO A 276 -8.06 25.11 34.05
CA PRO A 276 -8.78 23.96 34.61
C PRO A 276 -8.95 24.09 36.13
N ARG A 277 -10.21 24.05 36.60
CA ARG A 277 -10.52 24.00 38.04
C ARG A 277 -10.30 22.58 38.59
N ALA A 278 -9.26 22.41 39.40
CA ALA A 278 -9.09 21.22 40.23
C ALA A 278 -10.22 21.14 41.28
N ALA A 279 -11.05 20.10 41.21
CA ALA A 279 -12.12 19.84 42.17
C ALA A 279 -11.55 19.28 43.48
N ARG A 280 -11.25 20.16 44.45
CA ARG A 280 -10.86 19.75 45.80
C ARG A 280 -12.03 19.08 46.53
N THR A 281 -11.74 17.99 47.21
CA THR A 281 -12.63 17.36 48.21
C THR A 281 -12.69 18.20 49.49
N SER A 282 -13.89 18.56 49.94
CA SER A 282 -14.15 18.96 51.32
C SER A 282 -15.62 18.79 51.67
N ALA A 283 -15.92 17.90 52.61
CA ALA A 283 -17.24 17.86 53.26
C ALA A 283 -17.30 18.89 54.40
N THR A 284 -18.48 19.39 54.76
CA THR A 284 -18.96 19.53 56.16
C THR A 284 -20.43 19.96 56.23
N ALA A 285 -21.23 19.03 56.75
CA ALA A 285 -22.54 19.06 57.42
C ALA A 285 -23.32 20.36 57.77
N ARG A 286 -24.63 20.12 58.01
CA ARG A 286 -25.67 20.92 58.70
C ARG A 286 -26.39 21.97 57.82
N ARG A 287 -27.71 22.22 57.97
CA ARG A 287 -28.67 21.79 59.01
C ARG A 287 -30.13 21.73 58.47
N SER A 288 -30.90 20.72 58.86
CA SER A 288 -32.39 20.73 58.85
C SER A 288 -32.91 21.21 60.23
N PRO A 289 -34.21 21.55 60.45
CA PRO A 289 -35.41 20.69 60.28
C PRO A 289 -36.56 21.44 59.54
N SER A 290 -37.86 21.05 59.49
CA SER A 290 -38.66 20.11 60.30
C SER A 290 -39.97 19.64 59.63
N ALA A 291 -40.41 18.41 59.97
CA ALA A 291 -41.79 17.86 59.92
C ALA A 291 -42.44 17.70 58.51
N THR A 292 -43.40 16.78 58.27
CA THR A 292 -44.20 15.92 59.17
C THR A 292 -44.36 14.49 58.59
N SER A 293 -44.54 13.49 59.46
CA SER A 293 -45.00 12.10 59.14
C SER A 293 -46.04 11.68 60.20
N PRO A 294 -46.90 10.64 60.01
CA PRO A 294 -46.44 9.25 60.27
C PRO A 294 -47.20 8.08 59.56
N GLY A 295 -46.62 6.87 59.63
CA GLY A 295 -47.32 5.58 59.47
C GLY A 295 -47.23 4.91 58.08
N THR A 296 -47.01 3.59 57.93
CA THR A 296 -46.77 2.51 58.93
C THR A 296 -45.90 1.37 58.34
N ARG A 297 -45.49 0.40 59.17
CA ARG A 297 -44.57 -0.75 58.91
C ARG A 297 -45.25 -1.84 58.03
N ALA A 298 -44.62 -2.90 57.48
CA ALA A 298 -43.28 -3.52 57.65
C ALA A 298 -42.82 -4.35 56.42
N SER A 299 -41.66 -5.01 56.51
CA SER A 299 -40.94 -5.81 55.46
C SER A 299 -41.02 -7.35 55.72
N PRO A 300 -40.29 -8.27 55.01
CA PRO A 300 -39.62 -8.25 53.70
C PRO A 300 -40.03 -9.45 52.76
N PRO A 301 -39.17 -10.35 52.20
CA PRO A 301 -39.02 -10.45 50.73
C PRO A 301 -39.20 -11.86 50.11
N ARG A 302 -39.19 -11.97 48.76
CA ARG A 302 -38.87 -13.21 48.01
C ARG A 302 -38.38 -12.95 46.58
N SER A 303 -37.89 -14.00 45.91
CA SER A 303 -36.92 -13.93 44.81
C SER A 303 -37.35 -14.59 43.49
N CYS A 304 -36.78 -14.11 42.38
CA CYS A 304 -36.63 -14.79 41.09
C CYS A 304 -35.42 -14.19 40.35
N GLY A 305 -34.68 -14.91 39.49
CA GLY A 305 -34.71 -16.34 39.21
C GLY A 305 -33.72 -16.69 38.09
N ARG A 306 -32.62 -17.38 38.40
CA ARG A 306 -31.52 -17.66 37.46
C ARG A 306 -31.45 -19.17 37.15
N ARG A 307 -31.46 -19.55 35.86
CA ARG A 307 -31.17 -20.91 35.36
C ARG A 307 -30.36 -20.76 34.07
N SER A 308 -29.13 -21.26 33.87
CA SER A 308 -28.50 -22.57 34.14
C SER A 308 -28.76 -23.62 33.05
N TRP A 309 -27.86 -23.69 32.07
CA TRP A 309 -27.68 -24.86 31.19
C TRP A 309 -26.84 -25.94 31.89
N SER A 310 -27.22 -27.22 31.78
CA SER A 310 -26.30 -28.38 31.84
C SER A 310 -26.99 -29.72 31.52
N SER A 311 -26.27 -30.57 30.77
CA SER A 311 -26.20 -32.05 30.80
C SER A 311 -27.46 -32.96 30.82
N ALA A 312 -27.67 -33.72 29.73
CA ALA A 312 -27.90 -35.19 29.64
C ALA A 312 -28.20 -35.56 28.14
N VAL A 313 -27.71 -36.61 27.45
CA VAL A 313 -27.01 -37.90 27.72
C VAL A 313 -27.90 -39.14 27.98
N SER A 314 -28.37 -39.75 26.88
CA SER A 314 -28.64 -41.21 26.66
C SER A 314 -28.96 -41.42 25.16
N ARG A 315 -28.28 -42.30 24.40
CA ARG A 315 -28.49 -43.77 24.21
C ARG A 315 -29.97 -44.10 23.90
N SER A 316 -30.34 -44.79 22.79
CA SER A 316 -29.71 -45.98 22.18
C SER A 316 -29.91 -46.12 20.63
N ARG A 317 -29.55 -47.27 20.04
CA ARG A 317 -29.65 -47.67 18.60
C ARG A 317 -30.70 -48.82 18.45
N PRO A 318 -30.80 -49.64 17.36
CA PRO A 318 -30.39 -49.51 15.93
C PRO A 318 -31.46 -49.97 14.90
N SER A 319 -31.24 -49.72 13.59
CA SER A 319 -31.60 -50.56 12.41
C SER A 319 -31.48 -49.73 11.12
N SER A 320 -31.34 -50.22 9.89
CA SER A 320 -30.52 -51.30 9.29
C SER A 320 -30.99 -51.47 7.82
N SER A 321 -30.27 -50.91 6.84
CA SER A 321 -30.24 -51.45 5.45
C SER A 321 -29.20 -50.76 4.57
N ARG A 322 -28.77 -51.49 3.55
CA ARG A 322 -27.84 -51.20 2.43
C ARG A 322 -28.37 -52.04 1.24
N PRO A 323 -27.82 -51.94 0.02
CA PRO A 323 -27.45 -50.75 -0.78
C PRO A 323 -28.00 -50.88 -2.23
N ALA A 324 -27.77 -49.90 -3.10
CA ALA A 324 -27.80 -50.14 -4.56
C ALA A 324 -26.91 -49.17 -5.35
N ARG A 325 -26.37 -49.64 -6.49
CA ARG A 325 -25.89 -48.83 -7.60
C ARG A 325 -26.67 -49.23 -8.85
N CYS A 326 -26.90 -48.31 -9.78
CA CYS A 326 -26.92 -48.61 -11.22
C CYS A 326 -26.72 -47.33 -12.05
N THR A 327 -26.36 -47.52 -13.32
CA THR A 327 -26.24 -46.45 -14.34
C THR A 327 -27.20 -46.76 -15.52
N PRO A 328 -27.05 -46.34 -16.80
CA PRO A 328 -28.12 -45.58 -17.44
C PRO A 328 -28.69 -46.19 -18.75
N PRO A 329 -29.76 -45.59 -19.29
CA PRO A 329 -29.98 -45.49 -20.74
C PRO A 329 -29.99 -44.01 -21.21
N SER A 330 -29.59 -43.54 -22.39
CA SER A 330 -29.18 -44.07 -23.71
C SER A 330 -30.24 -44.04 -24.83
N ARG A 331 -30.03 -43.13 -25.82
CA ARG A 331 -30.71 -43.03 -27.15
C ARG A 331 -32.20 -42.63 -27.08
N ARG A 332 -32.87 -41.96 -28.04
CA ARG A 332 -32.61 -41.28 -29.36
C ARG A 332 -33.82 -40.29 -29.56
N ALA A 333 -34.09 -39.47 -30.58
CA ALA A 333 -33.52 -38.93 -31.86
C ALA A 333 -34.52 -37.81 -32.32
N ALA A 334 -34.31 -36.89 -33.28
CA ALA A 334 -33.16 -36.25 -33.96
C ALA A 334 -33.71 -35.06 -34.82
N SER A 335 -32.90 -34.46 -35.72
CA SER A 335 -33.25 -33.37 -36.67
C SER A 335 -33.43 -31.95 -36.05
N THR A 336 -33.18 -30.80 -36.71
CA THR A 336 -32.63 -30.52 -38.06
C THR A 336 -31.75 -29.24 -38.08
N SER A 337 -30.68 -29.24 -38.86
CA SER A 337 -29.91 -28.10 -39.45
C SER A 337 -29.92 -26.68 -38.85
N ARG A 338 -28.70 -26.13 -38.63
CA ARG A 338 -28.15 -25.02 -39.46
C ARG A 338 -26.61 -25.03 -39.41
N ARG A 339 -25.95 -24.36 -40.38
CA ARG A 339 -24.51 -24.51 -40.67
C ARG A 339 -23.65 -23.40 -40.05
N THR A 340 -22.42 -23.75 -39.66
CA THR A 340 -21.29 -22.83 -39.54
C THR A 340 -20.50 -22.76 -40.87
N PRO A 341 -19.86 -21.63 -41.20
CA PRO A 341 -18.88 -21.55 -42.30
C PRO A 341 -17.52 -22.14 -41.85
N GLY A 342 -16.78 -22.73 -42.80
CA GLY A 342 -15.53 -23.46 -42.51
C GLY A 342 -14.29 -22.90 -43.21
N CYS A 343 -13.10 -23.33 -42.75
CA CYS A 343 -11.83 -23.02 -43.38
C CYS A 343 -11.64 -23.74 -44.74
N PRO A 344 -10.92 -23.14 -45.71
CA PRO A 344 -10.60 -23.80 -46.97
C PRO A 344 -9.49 -24.87 -46.84
N PRO A 345 -9.46 -25.89 -47.74
CA PRO A 345 -8.57 -27.05 -47.61
C PRO A 345 -7.20 -26.89 -48.30
N ARG A 346 -6.28 -27.82 -47.99
CA ARG A 346 -4.90 -27.88 -48.50
C ARG A 346 -4.75 -29.06 -49.47
N THR A 347 -4.56 -28.80 -50.77
CA THR A 347 -4.42 -29.82 -51.83
C THR A 347 -2.95 -30.12 -52.19
N ARG A 348 -2.69 -31.27 -52.84
CA ARG A 348 -1.34 -31.81 -53.08
C ARG A 348 -1.31 -32.81 -54.26
N ARG A 349 -0.69 -32.46 -55.40
CA ARG A 349 -0.08 -33.36 -56.43
C ARG A 349 0.50 -32.52 -57.60
N THR A 350 1.82 -32.52 -57.87
CA THR A 350 2.68 -33.44 -58.68
C THR A 350 2.62 -33.25 -60.21
N GLY A 351 3.80 -33.02 -60.80
CA GLY A 351 4.07 -32.97 -62.25
C GLY A 351 4.92 -31.74 -62.63
N ARG A 352 5.89 -31.76 -63.56
CA ARG A 352 7.05 -32.63 -63.92
C ARG A 352 7.50 -32.14 -65.31
N SER A 353 8.82 -32.03 -65.53
CA SER A 353 9.52 -31.92 -66.84
C SER A 353 9.80 -30.54 -67.46
N THR A 354 11.05 -30.40 -67.96
CA THR A 354 11.53 -29.61 -69.13
C THR A 354 11.36 -28.07 -69.17
N ALA A 355 12.31 -27.25 -69.69
CA ALA A 355 13.68 -27.48 -70.20
C ALA A 355 14.50 -26.15 -70.23
N SER A 356 15.80 -26.24 -70.60
CA SER A 356 16.70 -25.23 -71.26
C SER A 356 16.44 -23.72 -71.00
N SER A 357 17.41 -22.89 -70.55
CA SER A 357 18.85 -22.86 -70.85
C SER A 357 19.61 -21.88 -69.89
N SER A 358 20.89 -21.49 -69.98
CA SER A 358 21.99 -21.72 -70.96
C SER A 358 23.42 -21.70 -70.32
N LYS A 359 24.12 -20.56 -70.38
CA LYS A 359 25.53 -20.22 -69.98
C LYS A 359 25.55 -18.73 -69.52
N ILE A 360 26.55 -18.10 -68.89
CA ILE A 360 28.00 -17.99 -69.12
C ILE A 360 28.68 -17.67 -67.76
N SER A 361 29.53 -18.55 -67.21
CA SER A 361 31.01 -18.53 -67.18
C SER A 361 31.70 -17.55 -66.20
N ALA A 362 32.62 -18.07 -65.38
CA ALA A 362 33.68 -17.33 -64.66
C ALA A 362 34.99 -17.31 -65.50
N PRO A 363 36.05 -16.53 -65.15
CA PRO A 363 36.94 -16.79 -63.99
C PRO A 363 37.29 -15.50 -63.18
N GLY A 364 38.09 -15.48 -62.10
CA GLY A 364 38.70 -16.56 -61.31
C GLY A 364 40.23 -16.46 -61.11
N THR A 365 40.73 -15.88 -60.00
CA THR A 365 42.17 -15.90 -59.60
C THR A 365 42.45 -15.69 -58.09
N THR A 366 43.27 -16.60 -57.52
CA THR A 366 44.32 -16.44 -56.45
C THR A 366 44.07 -15.77 -55.08
N ARG A 367 44.57 -16.44 -54.02
CA ARG A 367 44.98 -15.89 -52.69
C ARG A 367 46.41 -15.28 -52.77
N PRO A 368 46.96 -14.57 -51.75
CA PRO A 368 47.37 -15.11 -50.42
C PRO A 368 46.57 -14.45 -49.26
N ARG A 369 46.57 -14.87 -47.98
CA ARG A 369 47.53 -15.48 -47.01
C ARG A 369 48.60 -14.50 -46.48
N TRP A 370 49.00 -14.76 -45.22
CA TRP A 370 49.83 -13.96 -44.30
C TRP A 370 49.06 -12.82 -43.61
N SER A 371 49.21 -12.57 -42.31
CA SER A 371 49.70 -13.43 -41.20
C SER A 371 49.43 -12.70 -39.88
#